data_AF-A0A3D5Q1B8-F1
#
_entry.id   AF-A0A3D5Q1B8-F1
#
_cell.length_a   1.000
_cell.length_b   1.000
_cell.length_c   1.000
_cell.angle_alpha   90.00
_cell.angle_beta   90.00
_cell.angle_gamma   90.00
#
_symmetry.space_group_name_H-M   'P 1'
#
loop_
_entity.id
_entity.type
_entity.pdbx_description
1 polymer ?
#
loop_
_entity_poly.entity_id
_entity_poly.type
_entity_poly.pdbx_seq_one_letter_code
_entity_poly.pdbx_strand_id
1 'polypeptide(L)'
;MSNDAIKQDQINKAVWNACDTFRGTVDPSIYKDYVLTMLFVKYLSDVWQDHYDTYKKQYGDTPELIQELMKNERFVLPQSAGFYSLYEHRHEPGNGERIDKALHAIEEANIVKLADVF
;
A
#
# COMPACT_ATOMS: atom_id res chain seq x y z
N MET A 1 19.24 21.34 -0.93
CA MET A 1 18.30 20.63 -1.82
C MET A 1 16.93 21.19 -1.50
N SER A 2 16.25 21.79 -2.48
CA SER A 2 14.98 22.47 -2.28
C SER A 2 13.96 21.48 -1.73
N ASN A 3 13.58 21.68 -0.47
CA ASN A 3 12.46 20.99 0.14
C ASN A 3 11.22 21.64 -0.47
N ASP A 4 10.87 21.26 -1.70
CA ASP A 4 9.61 21.68 -2.33
C ASP A 4 8.51 21.13 -1.44
N ALA A 5 7.99 21.99 -0.58
CA ALA A 5 6.89 21.66 0.30
C ALA A 5 5.74 21.18 -0.60
N ILE A 6 5.47 19.87 -0.54
CA ILE A 6 4.42 19.24 -1.35
C ILE A 6 3.12 19.98 -1.03
N LYS A 7 2.59 20.71 -2.02
CA LYS A 7 1.38 21.51 -1.82
C LYS A 7 0.18 20.57 -1.84
N GLN A 8 -0.72 20.71 -0.85
CA GLN A 8 -1.95 19.92 -0.78
C GLN A 8 -2.75 19.93 -2.10
N ASP A 9 -2.76 21.08 -2.80
CA ASP A 9 -3.39 21.22 -4.11
C ASP A 9 -2.80 20.30 -5.18
N GLN A 10 -1.49 20.05 -5.16
CA GLN A 10 -0.82 19.13 -6.09
C GLN A 10 -1.16 17.67 -5.78
N ILE A 11 -1.22 17.29 -4.50
CA ILE A 11 -1.67 15.95 -4.07
C ILE A 11 -3.11 15.73 -4.51
N ASN A 12 -3.99 16.68 -4.21
CA ASN A 12 -5.40 16.60 -4.57
C ASN A 12 -5.55 16.45 -6.09
N LYS A 13 -4.84 17.26 -6.90
CA LYS A 13 -4.85 17.15 -8.36
C LYS A 13 -4.37 15.78 -8.85
N ALA A 14 -3.31 15.23 -8.27
CA ALA A 14 -2.81 13.91 -8.65
C ALA A 14 -3.85 12.81 -8.37
N VAL A 15 -4.47 12.83 -7.18
CA VAL A 15 -5.54 11.89 -6.81
C VAL A 15 -6.77 12.06 -7.71
N TRP A 16 -7.20 13.31 -7.96
CA TRP A 16 -8.31 13.60 -8.87
C TRP A 16 -8.07 13.11 -10.29
N ASN A 17 -6.87 13.32 -10.84
CA ASN A 17 -6.51 12.83 -12.18
C ASN A 17 -6.51 11.29 -12.26
N ALA A 18 -6.07 10.61 -11.20
CA ALA A 18 -6.14 9.15 -11.14
C ALA A 18 -7.60 8.66 -11.14
N CYS A 19 -8.48 9.31 -10.37
CA CYS A 19 -9.92 9.02 -10.36
C CYS A 19 -10.59 9.30 -11.72
N ASP A 20 -10.18 10.37 -12.41
CA ASP A 20 -10.76 10.74 -13.73
C ASP A 20 -10.50 9.68 -14.81
N THR A 21 -9.45 8.86 -14.68
CA THR A 21 -9.16 7.76 -15.62
C THR A 21 -10.25 6.68 -15.60
N PHE A 22 -10.99 6.54 -14.50
CA PHE A 22 -12.10 5.59 -14.36
C PHE A 22 -13.46 6.19 -14.71
N ARG A 23 -13.52 7.52 -14.88
CA ARG A 23 -14.77 8.27 -15.08
C ARG A 23 -15.29 8.04 -16.49
N GLY A 24 -16.40 7.32 -16.61
CA GLY A 24 -17.08 7.02 -17.88
C GLY A 24 -17.07 5.53 -18.26
N THR A 25 -16.21 4.72 -17.65
CA THR A 25 -16.22 3.25 -17.80
C THR A 25 -16.87 2.53 -16.63
N VAL A 26 -16.89 3.14 -15.43
CA VAL A 26 -17.42 2.56 -14.18
C VAL A 26 -18.17 3.65 -13.41
N ASP A 27 -19.25 3.27 -12.71
CA ASP A 27 -20.01 4.20 -11.87
C ASP A 27 -19.14 4.77 -10.71
N PRO A 28 -19.26 6.07 -10.36
CA PRO A 28 -18.53 6.68 -9.25
C PRO A 28 -18.65 6.01 -7.89
N SER A 29 -19.78 5.38 -7.61
CA SER A 29 -19.95 4.62 -6.37
C SER A 29 -19.04 3.38 -6.32
N ILE A 30 -18.70 2.81 -7.47
CA ILE A 30 -17.94 1.56 -7.58
C ILE A 30 -16.43 1.85 -7.64
N TYR A 31 -15.96 2.77 -8.49
CA TYR A 31 -14.51 3.01 -8.59
C TYR A 31 -13.92 3.65 -7.34
N LYS A 32 -14.73 4.38 -6.54
CA LYS A 32 -14.28 5.01 -5.30
C LYS A 32 -13.70 3.98 -4.34
N ASP A 33 -14.37 2.83 -4.18
CA ASP A 33 -13.94 1.80 -3.23
C ASP A 33 -12.61 1.18 -3.68
N TYR A 34 -12.44 0.89 -4.99
CA TYR A 34 -11.16 0.39 -5.52
C TYR A 34 -10.00 1.38 -5.38
N VAL A 35 -10.23 2.66 -5.70
CA VAL A 35 -9.19 3.68 -5.63
C VAL A 35 -8.77 3.93 -4.18
N LEU A 36 -9.74 4.07 -3.25
CA LEU A 36 -9.44 4.29 -1.84
C LEU A 36 -8.72 3.09 -1.21
N THR A 37 -9.14 1.87 -1.54
CA THR A 37 -8.46 0.65 -1.09
C THR A 37 -7.02 0.58 -1.59
N MET A 38 -6.77 0.87 -2.88
CA MET A 38 -5.39 0.87 -3.39
C MET A 38 -4.54 2.01 -2.82
N LEU A 39 -5.11 3.18 -2.55
CA LEU A 39 -4.42 4.26 -1.85
C LEU A 39 -4.05 3.86 -0.41
N PHE A 40 -4.93 3.13 0.28
CA PHE A 40 -4.63 2.57 1.59
C PHE A 40 -3.47 1.57 1.53
N VAL A 41 -3.50 0.62 0.58
CA VAL A 41 -2.42 -0.35 0.39
C VAL A 41 -1.09 0.35 0.06
N LYS A 42 -1.13 1.39 -0.79
CA LYS A 42 0.06 2.21 -1.08
C LYS A 42 0.61 2.88 0.17
N TYR A 43 -0.25 3.54 0.94
CA TYR A 43 0.14 4.22 2.17
C TYR A 43 0.77 3.24 3.17
N LEU A 44 0.12 2.09 3.40
CA LEU A 44 0.64 1.05 4.29
C LEU A 44 2.02 0.56 3.82
N SER A 45 2.17 0.33 2.51
CA SER A 45 3.43 -0.12 1.92
C SER A 45 4.56 0.90 2.08
N ASP A 46 4.25 2.19 1.95
CA ASP A 46 5.23 3.27 2.13
C ASP A 46 5.69 3.36 3.58
N VAL A 47 4.75 3.38 4.53
CA VAL A 47 5.08 3.42 5.96
C VAL A 47 5.92 2.20 6.35
N TRP A 48 5.56 1.02 5.87
CA TRP A 48 6.30 -0.22 6.15
C TRP A 48 7.72 -0.16 5.56
N GLN A 49 7.88 0.34 4.34
CA GLN A 49 9.19 0.52 3.71
C GLN A 49 10.06 1.55 4.46
N ASP A 50 9.48 2.68 4.88
CA ASP A 50 10.19 3.71 5.64
C ASP A 50 10.69 3.18 6.99
N HIS A 51 9.89 2.36 7.67
CA HIS A 51 10.28 1.71 8.92
C HIS A 51 11.38 0.67 8.70
N TYR A 52 11.24 -0.16 7.65
CA TYR A 52 12.29 -1.12 7.26
C TYR A 52 13.62 -0.42 6.97
N ASP A 53 13.60 0.65 6.18
CA ASP A 53 14.79 1.44 5.83
C ASP A 53 15.39 2.12 7.06
N THR A 54 14.56 2.55 8.01
CA THR A 54 15.00 3.11 9.29
C THR A 54 15.73 2.07 10.13
N TYR A 55 15.19 0.86 10.26
CA TYR A 55 15.86 -0.23 10.96
C TYR A 55 17.13 -0.67 10.27
N LYS A 56 17.13 -0.75 8.94
CA LYS A 56 18.35 -1.04 8.16
C LYS A 56 19.45 -0.01 8.40
N LYS A 57 19.11 1.28 8.52
CA LYS A 57 20.07 2.34 8.88
C LYS A 57 20.60 2.21 10.31
N GLN A 58 19.76 1.77 11.26
CA GLN A 58 20.11 1.67 12.68
C GLN A 58 20.93 0.41 13.00
N TYR A 59 20.56 -0.74 12.43
CA TYR A 59 21.11 -2.05 12.78
C TYR A 59 22.05 -2.61 11.71
N GLY A 60 22.13 -1.99 10.53
CA GLY A 60 22.97 -2.45 9.42
C GLY A 60 22.34 -3.60 8.65
N ASP A 61 23.17 -4.47 8.08
CA ASP A 61 22.74 -5.60 7.24
C ASP A 61 22.42 -6.85 8.07
N THR A 62 21.46 -6.71 8.99
CA THR A 62 20.97 -7.80 9.85
C THR A 62 19.51 -8.12 9.53
N PRO A 63 19.23 -8.82 8.41
CA PRO A 63 17.87 -9.01 7.90
C PRO A 63 16.96 -9.76 8.87
N GLU A 64 17.48 -10.74 9.61
CA GLU A 64 16.72 -11.52 10.59
C GLU A 64 16.19 -10.65 11.74
N LEU A 65 17.04 -9.79 12.31
CA LEU A 65 16.64 -8.85 13.36
C LEU A 65 15.60 -7.85 12.84
N ILE A 66 15.82 -7.30 11.64
CA ILE A 66 14.89 -6.34 11.05
C ILE A 66 13.53 -6.99 10.83
N GLN A 67 13.47 -8.24 10.34
CA GLN A 67 12.21 -8.98 10.19
C GLN A 67 11.47 -9.15 11.53
N GLU A 68 12.17 -9.46 12.62
CA GLU A 68 11.55 -9.55 13.96
C GLU A 68 11.03 -8.19 14.46
N LEU A 69 11.76 -7.10 14.19
CA LEU A 69 11.27 -5.75 14.51
C LEU A 69 10.01 -5.41 13.71
N MET A 70 10.01 -5.71 12.41
CA MET A 70 8.86 -5.47 11.54
C MET A 70 7.61 -6.27 11.94
N LYS A 71 7.75 -7.44 12.60
CA LYS A 71 6.62 -8.20 13.15
C LYS A 71 5.93 -7.49 14.32
N ASN A 72 6.64 -6.61 15.02
CA ASN A 72 6.12 -5.85 16.15
C ASN A 72 5.50 -4.51 15.72
N GLU A 73 5.54 -4.20 14.42
CA GLU A 73 4.93 -2.99 13.89
C GLU A 73 3.42 -2.95 14.11
N ARG A 74 2.86 -1.73 14.11
CA ARG A 74 1.42 -1.56 14.33
C ARG A 74 0.60 -2.30 13.28
N PHE A 75 1.08 -2.34 12.04
CA PHE A 75 0.49 -3.09 10.95
C PHE A 75 1.54 -3.97 10.31
N VAL A 76 1.22 -5.25 10.13
CA VAL A 76 2.09 -6.22 9.49
C VAL A 76 1.74 -6.27 8.01
N LEU A 77 2.73 -6.08 7.14
CA LEU A 77 2.57 -6.19 5.70
C LEU A 77 3.23 -7.50 5.22
N PRO A 78 2.46 -8.48 4.72
CA PRO A 78 3.04 -9.66 4.10
C PRO A 78 3.88 -9.26 2.88
N GLN A 79 5.03 -9.92 2.71
CA GLN A 79 6.04 -9.50 1.73
C GLN A 79 5.52 -9.47 0.28
N SER A 80 4.60 -10.37 -0.08
CA SER A 80 3.98 -10.44 -1.41
C SER A 80 2.74 -9.56 -1.56
N ALA A 81 2.18 -9.03 -0.48
CA ALA A 81 0.92 -8.29 -0.46
C ALA A 81 1.10 -6.76 -0.57
N GLY A 82 2.34 -6.26 -0.50
CA GLY A 82 2.64 -4.84 -0.64
C GLY A 82 2.35 -4.29 -2.03
N PHE A 83 2.08 -2.98 -2.08
CA PHE A 83 1.81 -2.25 -3.32
C PHE A 83 2.88 -2.45 -4.38
N TYR A 84 4.16 -2.43 -3.99
CA TYR A 84 5.27 -2.56 -4.95
C TYR A 84 5.31 -3.94 -5.61
N SER A 85 5.00 -5.01 -4.87
CA SER A 85 4.83 -6.37 -5.41
C SER A 85 3.66 -6.41 -6.40
N LEU A 86 2.51 -5.85 -6.04
CA LEU A 86 1.35 -5.77 -6.93
C LEU A 86 1.63 -4.95 -8.19
N TYR A 87 2.35 -3.84 -8.05
CA TYR A 87 2.70 -2.94 -9.15
C TYR A 87 3.65 -3.61 -10.15
N GLU A 88 4.62 -4.39 -9.67
CA GLU A 88 5.56 -5.14 -10.52
C GLU A 88 4.81 -6.13 -11.43
N HIS A 89 3.81 -6.84 -10.89
CA HIS A 89 3.06 -7.89 -11.59
C HIS A 89 1.75 -7.38 -12.24
N ARG A 90 1.54 -6.06 -12.34
CA ARG A 90 0.25 -5.44 -12.73
C ARG A 90 -0.23 -5.79 -14.15
N HIS A 91 0.67 -6.19 -15.04
CA HIS A 91 0.36 -6.56 -16.43
C HIS A 91 0.20 -8.06 -16.63
N GLU A 92 0.34 -8.85 -15.57
CA GLU A 92 0.14 -10.29 -15.63
C GLU A 92 -1.35 -10.66 -15.62
N PRO A 93 -1.72 -11.77 -16.26
CA PRO A 93 -3.05 -12.34 -16.10
C PRO A 93 -3.39 -12.57 -14.62
N GLY A 94 -4.66 -12.35 -14.26
CA GLY A 94 -5.13 -12.55 -12.87
C GLY A 94 -4.76 -11.42 -11.92
N ASN A 95 -4.50 -10.20 -12.41
CA ASN A 95 -4.19 -9.05 -11.55
C ASN A 95 -5.28 -8.79 -10.48
N GLY A 96 -6.56 -8.94 -10.81
CA GLY A 96 -7.66 -8.80 -9.84
C GLY A 96 -7.56 -9.81 -8.69
N GLU A 97 -7.45 -11.10 -9.01
CA GLU A 97 -7.28 -12.17 -8.01
C GLU A 97 -6.03 -11.96 -7.14
N ARG A 98 -4.96 -11.42 -7.71
CA ARG A 98 -3.73 -11.10 -6.98
C ARG A 98 -3.95 -9.98 -5.97
N ILE A 99 -4.68 -8.94 -6.36
CA ILE A 99 -5.07 -7.85 -5.46
C ILE A 99 -5.95 -8.41 -4.33
N ASP A 100 -6.95 -9.22 -4.64
CA ASP A 100 -7.85 -9.83 -3.64
C ASP A 100 -7.07 -10.68 -2.63
N LYS A 101 -6.15 -11.53 -3.10
CA LYS A 101 -5.26 -12.32 -2.23
C LYS A 101 -4.38 -11.45 -1.35
N ALA A 102 -3.87 -10.34 -1.87
CA ALA A 102 -3.05 -9.41 -1.10
C ALA A 102 -3.87 -8.70 -0.02
N LEU A 103 -5.08 -8.24 -0.33
CA LEU A 103 -5.98 -7.62 0.63
C LEU A 103 -6.34 -8.58 1.76
N HIS A 104 -6.71 -9.82 1.41
CA HIS A 104 -7.01 -10.85 2.41
C HIS A 104 -5.81 -11.16 3.31
N ALA A 105 -4.61 -11.28 2.73
CA ALA A 105 -3.39 -11.52 3.51
C ALA A 105 -3.06 -10.35 4.46
N ILE A 106 -3.31 -9.10 4.03
CA ILE A 106 -3.16 -7.92 4.88
C ILE A 106 -4.19 -7.95 6.02
N GLU A 107 -5.44 -8.30 5.73
CA GLU A 107 -6.48 -8.42 6.74
C GLU A 107 -6.16 -9.50 7.77
N GLU A 108 -5.81 -10.71 7.33
CA GLU A 108 -5.45 -11.85 8.19
C GLU A 108 -4.26 -11.52 9.11
N ALA A 109 -3.24 -10.84 8.58
CA ALA A 109 -2.07 -10.42 9.35
C ALA A 109 -2.41 -9.36 10.42
N ASN A 110 -3.58 -8.72 10.33
CA ASN A 110 -3.98 -7.59 11.15
C ASN A 110 -5.41 -7.72 11.71
N ILE A 111 -5.92 -8.94 11.90
CA ILE A 111 -7.33 -9.25 12.28
C ILE A 111 -7.89 -8.33 13.37
N VAL A 112 -7.13 -8.04 14.43
CA VAL A 112 -7.61 -7.21 15.55
C VAL A 112 -7.91 -5.77 15.15
N LYS A 113 -7.31 -5.27 14.05
CA LYS A 113 -7.35 -3.86 13.63
C LYS A 113 -8.02 -3.64 12.27
N LEU A 114 -8.01 -4.64 11.39
CA LEU A 114 -8.47 -4.52 10.00
C LEU A 114 -9.61 -5.47 9.60
N ALA A 115 -10.18 -6.25 10.54
CA ALA A 115 -11.32 -7.11 10.23
C ALA A 115 -12.50 -6.30 9.61
N ASP A 116 -13.04 -6.81 8.50
CA ASP A 116 -14.14 -6.24 7.72
C ASP A 116 -13.86 -4.84 7.14
N VAL A 117 -12.59 -4.45 6.99
CA VAL A 117 -12.20 -3.15 6.39
C VAL A 117 -12.14 -3.21 4.86
N PHE A 118 -11.87 -4.39 4.29
CA PHE A 118 -11.69 -4.60 2.85
C PHE A 118 -12.85 -5.35 2.20
#